data_AF-A0A2M9HNQ7-F1
#
_entry.id   AF-A0A2M9HNQ7-F1
#
_cell.length_a   1.000
_cell.length_b   1.000
_cell.length_c   1.000
_cell.angle_alpha   90.00
_cell.angle_beta   90.00
_cell.angle_gamma   90.00
#
_symmetry.space_group_name_H-M   'P 1'
#
loop_
_entity.id
_entity.type
_entity.pdbx_description
1 polymer ?
#
loop_
_entity_poly.entity_id
_entity_poly.type
_entity_poly.pdbx_seq_one_letter_code
_entity_poly.pdbx_strand_id
1 'polypeptide(L)'
;MAAGVLAFGSAGASGLGAIGAGATLLGATVPLASAAESEPGSDVIVIAFQTNWNSVARECTETYGPEGVGYVQVSPPQETIAGRQWWTSYQPVSYRLDSKLGTEAEFKAMIKQCKAAGVGVIADAVINHMAGADRSGSGVAGSRFDGEGNFPEVPYTAANFHSCTDNVSNYRNASNVQNCRLSGLQDLDTSQEYVQNKLADYMATLLDMGVAGFRVDAVKHIAAADVAAIKAKLAAKSGRAADDIFFEQEVIGNSAEAKEIQPAQYLANGKVSEFNVNARLKQAFDNDINSASFGLGGIGASASWVPSDRAAVWVTNWDTERNGSALTYKDGSKYLLANAFLLAYGYGQPHVFSGYYFANADGGAPGATDSAVPDMTCPAGDAGESANTESSGTWQCAQRWTAIRGMIGFHNAVAGTKVTDWKEYGENVVGFGRGAIADDSGDSDGSAAADDLAVAGKADAGVGYLAINNSDESVTRTFATSLPAGVYCNVYATGDCSAAVSVRSDGTFEATLPAGSAVAIHVGAERSGSAGSAGGASGGASDGRRTDPADPDWFVSSAAAMVGAQPADHAQIVMDEEMAEAIDEANHSAGLSVLVLAGAMLLVVAAGRVCKSFAKLE
;
A
#
# COMPACT_ATOMS: atom_id res chain seq x y z
N MET A 1 -41.96 39.29 -23.80
CA MET A 1 -43.22 39.97 -23.42
C MET A 1 -43.82 39.22 -22.24
N ALA A 2 -44.04 39.94 -21.13
CA ALA A 2 -44.83 39.65 -19.91
C ALA A 2 -44.76 38.22 -19.32
N ALA A 3 -44.14 37.95 -18.16
CA ALA A 3 -44.44 38.42 -16.79
C ALA A 3 -45.81 37.96 -16.25
N GLY A 4 -45.81 37.29 -15.10
CA GLY A 4 -47.02 36.88 -14.37
C GLY A 4 -46.74 36.17 -13.04
N VAL A 5 -46.20 36.92 -12.07
CA VAL A 5 -46.23 36.59 -10.63
C VAL A 5 -47.65 36.85 -10.11
N LEU A 6 -48.16 36.01 -9.21
CA LEU A 6 -49.16 36.43 -8.21
C LEU A 6 -49.02 35.59 -6.94
N ALA A 7 -48.82 36.30 -5.84
CA ALA A 7 -48.74 35.81 -4.48
C ALA A 7 -49.96 36.31 -3.66
N PHE A 8 -50.09 35.72 -2.47
CA PHE A 8 -50.85 36.12 -1.28
C PHE A 8 -52.28 35.63 -1.09
N GLY A 9 -52.49 35.09 0.12
CA GLY A 9 -53.81 34.82 0.70
C GLY A 9 -53.71 34.10 2.05
N SER A 10 -53.22 34.79 3.08
CA SER A 10 -53.37 34.38 4.47
C SER A 10 -54.79 34.69 4.96
N ALA A 11 -55.46 33.71 5.59
CA ALA A 11 -56.65 33.94 6.39
C ALA A 11 -56.67 32.92 7.54
N GLY A 12 -56.54 33.43 8.77
CA GLY A 12 -56.82 32.69 9.99
C GLY A 12 -58.31 32.77 10.33
N ALA A 13 -58.85 31.68 10.87
CA ALA A 13 -60.06 31.70 11.68
C ALA A 13 -59.99 30.57 12.70
N SER A 14 -60.13 30.95 13.98
CA SER A 14 -60.17 30.09 15.15
C SER A 14 -61.49 29.32 15.25
N GLY A 15 -61.43 28.07 15.71
CA GLY A 15 -62.61 27.28 16.07
C GLY A 15 -62.23 26.06 16.91
N LEU A 16 -62.68 26.04 18.16
CA LEU A 16 -62.43 25.02 19.17
C LEU A 16 -62.98 23.63 18.79
N GLY A 17 -62.30 22.59 19.28
CA GLY A 17 -62.99 21.42 19.85
C GLY A 17 -62.58 20.06 19.29
N ALA A 18 -61.80 19.34 20.10
CA ALA A 18 -61.97 17.91 20.47
C ALA A 18 -60.62 17.19 20.53
N ILE A 19 -60.24 16.86 21.76
CA ILE A 19 -59.13 15.97 22.11
C ILE A 19 -59.51 14.56 21.67
N GLY A 20 -58.80 14.03 20.68
CA GLY A 20 -58.80 12.62 20.31
C GLY A 20 -57.36 12.12 20.32
N ALA A 21 -56.95 11.48 21.41
CA ALA A 21 -55.65 10.84 21.52
C ALA A 21 -55.61 9.60 20.60
N GLY A 22 -55.02 9.77 19.41
CA GLY A 22 -54.61 8.68 18.53
C GLY A 22 -53.11 8.77 18.33
N ALA A 23 -52.34 8.02 19.11
CA ALA A 23 -50.89 7.90 18.92
C ALA A 23 -50.61 7.03 17.69
N THR A 24 -50.55 7.66 16.50
CA THR A 24 -49.92 7.04 15.33
C THR A 24 -48.40 7.13 15.50
N LEU A 25 -47.79 6.02 15.88
CA LEU A 25 -46.34 5.80 15.79
C LEU A 25 -45.95 5.80 14.31
N LEU A 26 -45.58 6.97 13.78
CA LEU A 26 -44.81 7.08 12.56
C LEU A 26 -43.41 6.55 12.90
N GLY A 27 -43.13 5.30 12.51
CA GLY A 27 -41.79 4.74 12.57
C GLY A 27 -40.87 5.56 11.67
N ALA A 28 -40.06 6.42 12.26
CA ALA A 28 -38.95 7.06 11.58
C ALA A 28 -37.95 5.96 11.21
N THR A 29 -37.89 5.61 9.93
CA THR A 29 -36.77 4.85 9.38
C THR A 29 -35.55 5.76 9.44
N VAL A 30 -34.74 5.62 10.48
CA VAL A 30 -33.39 6.18 10.50
C VAL A 30 -32.63 5.44 9.39
N PRO A 31 -32.12 6.11 8.34
CA PRO A 31 -31.20 5.44 7.44
C PRO A 31 -30.01 5.01 8.29
N LEU A 32 -29.68 3.71 8.27
CA LEU A 32 -28.36 3.31 8.77
C LEU A 32 -27.35 4.11 7.95
N ALA A 33 -26.66 5.03 8.62
CA ALA A 33 -25.43 5.57 8.07
C ALA A 33 -24.54 4.36 7.80
N SER A 34 -24.24 4.12 6.52
CA SER A 34 -23.14 3.22 6.18
C SER A 34 -21.95 3.72 6.96
N ALA A 35 -21.37 2.88 7.82
CA ALA A 35 -20.07 3.19 8.38
C ALA A 35 -19.16 3.42 7.17
N ALA A 36 -18.74 4.67 6.95
CA ALA A 36 -17.66 4.94 6.02
C ALA A 36 -16.48 4.12 6.56
N GLU A 37 -16.01 3.16 5.77
CA GLU A 37 -14.77 2.47 6.11
C GLU A 37 -13.70 3.55 6.24
N SER A 38 -13.01 3.59 7.38
CA SER A 38 -11.93 4.55 7.56
C SER A 38 -10.87 4.24 6.51
N GLU A 39 -10.67 5.15 5.57
CA GLU A 39 -9.58 5.07 4.59
C GLU A 39 -8.25 4.86 5.32
N PRO A 40 -7.31 4.06 4.77
CA PRO A 40 -5.99 3.90 5.34
C PRO A 40 -5.32 5.25 5.63
N GLY A 41 -4.65 5.38 6.77
CA GLY A 41 -4.04 6.64 7.22
C GLY A 41 -2.78 7.08 6.46
N SER A 42 -2.44 6.41 5.35
CA SER A 42 -1.26 6.64 4.51
C SER A 42 -1.58 6.28 3.06
N ASP A 43 -0.91 6.91 2.09
CA ASP A 43 -1.00 6.55 0.67
C ASP A 43 0.18 5.67 0.21
N VAL A 44 1.13 5.34 1.09
CA VAL A 44 2.27 4.48 0.75
C VAL A 44 1.79 3.07 0.43
N ILE A 45 2.24 2.55 -0.71
CA ILE A 45 1.95 1.20 -1.17
C ILE A 45 3.21 0.34 -1.09
N VAL A 46 3.13 -0.83 -0.46
CA VAL A 46 4.19 -1.85 -0.57
C VAL A 46 3.79 -2.89 -1.61
N ILE A 47 4.65 -3.12 -2.61
CA ILE A 47 4.47 -4.20 -3.59
C ILE A 47 5.02 -5.50 -2.98
N ALA A 48 4.15 -6.43 -2.63
CA ALA A 48 4.48 -7.76 -2.12
C ALA A 48 4.60 -8.77 -3.28
N PHE A 49 5.69 -8.66 -4.04
CA PHE A 49 5.85 -9.37 -5.31
C PHE A 49 6.05 -10.87 -5.12
N GLN A 50 5.15 -11.67 -5.71
CA GLN A 50 5.10 -13.13 -5.60
C GLN A 50 4.97 -13.68 -4.17
N THR A 51 4.68 -12.84 -3.18
CA THR A 51 4.44 -13.27 -1.80
C THR A 51 3.09 -13.96 -1.70
N ASN A 52 3.04 -15.14 -1.07
CA ASN A 52 1.78 -15.87 -0.90
C ASN A 52 0.83 -15.20 0.11
N TRP A 53 -0.45 -15.56 0.07
CA TRP A 53 -1.50 -14.89 0.85
C TRP A 53 -1.27 -14.93 2.36
N ASN A 54 -0.87 -16.08 2.90
CA ASN A 54 -0.61 -16.24 4.33
C ASN A 54 0.55 -15.36 4.81
N SER A 55 1.57 -15.21 3.96
CA SER A 55 2.72 -14.37 4.25
C SER A 55 2.38 -12.88 4.17
N VAL A 56 1.59 -12.45 3.17
CA VAL A 56 1.07 -11.07 3.12
C VAL A 56 0.22 -10.77 4.36
N ALA A 57 -0.68 -11.68 4.75
CA ALA A 57 -1.53 -11.52 5.93
C ALA A 57 -0.70 -11.31 7.21
N ARG A 58 0.38 -12.09 7.37
CA ARG A 58 1.33 -11.96 8.48
C ARG A 58 2.06 -10.62 8.44
N GLU A 59 2.61 -10.21 7.29
CA GLU A 59 3.28 -8.91 7.17
C GLU A 59 2.33 -7.74 7.42
N CYS A 60 1.04 -7.85 7.09
CA CYS A 60 0.06 -6.82 7.43
C CYS A 60 0.01 -6.52 8.92
N THR A 61 0.06 -7.56 9.76
CA THR A 61 0.05 -7.43 11.22
C THR A 61 1.43 -7.15 11.83
N GLU A 62 2.49 -7.71 11.26
CA GLU A 62 3.84 -7.63 11.85
C GLU A 62 4.65 -6.42 11.37
N THR A 63 4.33 -5.86 10.20
CA THR A 63 5.14 -4.82 9.58
C THR A 63 4.30 -3.74 8.92
N TYR A 64 3.47 -4.04 7.92
CA TYR A 64 2.78 -2.99 7.15
C TYR A 64 1.94 -2.07 8.04
N GLY A 65 1.03 -2.63 8.86
CA GLY A 65 0.21 -1.86 9.79
C GLY A 65 1.06 -1.08 10.81
N PRO A 66 1.93 -1.74 11.60
CA PRO A 66 2.79 -1.07 12.59
C PRO A 66 3.70 0.04 12.02
N GLU A 67 4.17 -0.08 10.78
CA GLU A 67 5.00 0.94 10.13
C GLU A 67 4.19 2.05 9.44
N GLY A 68 2.86 1.93 9.41
CA GLY A 68 1.97 2.92 8.79
C GLY A 68 1.91 2.84 7.27
N VAL A 69 2.07 1.65 6.69
CA VAL A 69 1.79 1.41 5.26
C VAL A 69 0.29 1.48 5.04
N GLY A 70 -0.15 2.25 4.03
CA GLY A 70 -1.57 2.37 3.69
C GLY A 70 -2.10 1.15 2.94
N TYR A 71 -1.32 0.66 1.98
CA TYR A 71 -1.75 -0.43 1.11
C TYR A 71 -0.66 -1.46 0.83
N VAL A 72 -1.06 -2.70 0.61
CA VAL A 72 -0.23 -3.73 -0.01
C VAL A 72 -0.75 -4.07 -1.39
N GLN A 73 0.10 -3.92 -2.41
CA GLN A 73 -0.16 -4.45 -3.74
C GLN A 73 0.28 -5.92 -3.80
N VAL A 74 -0.66 -6.80 -4.12
CA VAL A 74 -0.41 -8.23 -4.28
C VAL A 74 -0.26 -8.60 -5.75
N SER A 75 0.55 -9.62 -6.04
CA SER A 75 0.64 -10.23 -7.38
C SER A 75 -0.72 -10.78 -7.85
N PRO A 76 -0.89 -11.06 -9.17
CA PRO A 76 -2.19 -11.41 -9.73
C PRO A 76 -2.90 -12.57 -8.99
N PRO A 77 -4.12 -12.36 -8.47
CA PRO A 77 -4.79 -13.36 -7.65
C PRO A 77 -5.55 -14.42 -8.46
N GLN A 78 -5.77 -14.19 -9.75
CA GLN A 78 -6.49 -15.12 -10.61
C GLN A 78 -5.66 -16.35 -11.01
N GLU A 79 -6.34 -17.42 -11.40
CA GLU A 79 -5.73 -18.65 -11.90
C GLU A 79 -4.91 -18.38 -13.16
N THR A 80 -3.67 -18.85 -13.13
CA THR A 80 -2.71 -18.71 -14.23
C THR A 80 -2.19 -20.05 -14.71
N ILE A 81 -1.39 -20.04 -15.76
CA ILE A 81 -0.62 -21.22 -16.17
C ILE A 81 0.30 -21.70 -15.05
N ALA A 82 0.62 -22.99 -15.07
CA ALA A 82 1.64 -23.56 -14.20
C ALA A 82 3.06 -23.17 -14.66
N GLY A 83 3.96 -22.96 -13.71
CA GLY A 83 5.39 -22.75 -13.94
C GLY A 83 6.06 -21.96 -12.82
N ARG A 84 7.34 -22.28 -12.59
CA ARG A 84 8.15 -21.70 -11.51
C ARG A 84 8.48 -20.23 -11.72
N GLN A 85 8.59 -19.79 -12.98
CA GLN A 85 8.96 -18.42 -13.34
C GLN A 85 7.94 -17.42 -12.81
N TRP A 86 8.34 -16.19 -12.54
CA TRP A 86 7.44 -15.18 -11.98
C TRP A 86 6.35 -14.76 -12.98
N TRP A 87 6.73 -14.61 -14.26
CA TRP A 87 5.87 -14.17 -15.35
C TRP A 87 4.73 -15.15 -15.65
N THR A 88 4.78 -16.38 -15.12
CA THR A 88 3.66 -17.32 -15.25
C THR A 88 2.40 -16.78 -14.57
N SER A 89 2.54 -15.93 -13.54
CA SER A 89 1.43 -15.24 -12.87
C SER A 89 0.75 -14.18 -13.73
N TYR A 90 1.37 -13.80 -14.85
CA TYR A 90 0.85 -12.82 -15.81
C TYR A 90 0.31 -13.51 -17.07
N GLN A 91 -0.03 -14.81 -16.99
CA GLN A 91 -0.68 -15.54 -18.06
C GLN A 91 -1.96 -16.18 -17.53
N PRO A 92 -3.07 -15.42 -17.50
CA PRO A 92 -4.34 -15.88 -16.96
C PRO A 92 -4.89 -17.08 -17.73
N VAL A 93 -5.50 -18.01 -17.00
CA VAL A 93 -6.23 -19.14 -17.56
C VAL A 93 -7.72 -19.03 -17.25
N SER A 94 -8.05 -18.54 -16.06
CA SER A 94 -9.42 -18.19 -15.68
C SER A 94 -9.44 -17.04 -14.67
N TYR A 95 -10.63 -16.69 -14.19
CA TYR A 95 -10.83 -15.73 -13.10
C TYR A 95 -11.14 -16.41 -11.76
N ARG A 96 -10.89 -17.72 -11.64
CA ARG A 96 -10.87 -18.41 -10.33
C ARG A 96 -9.74 -17.85 -9.47
N LEU A 97 -9.90 -17.85 -8.16
CA LEU A 97 -8.93 -17.24 -7.23
C LEU A 97 -8.04 -18.25 -6.50
N ASP A 98 -8.10 -19.53 -6.89
CA ASP A 98 -7.06 -20.50 -6.58
C ASP A 98 -5.87 -20.24 -7.51
N SER A 99 -4.79 -19.68 -6.96
CA SER A 99 -3.63 -19.25 -7.72
C SER A 99 -2.34 -19.92 -7.24
N LYS A 100 -1.24 -19.62 -7.93
CA LYS A 100 0.12 -20.04 -7.51
C LYS A 100 0.50 -19.50 -6.12
N LEU A 101 -0.22 -18.50 -5.61
CA LEU A 101 0.04 -17.80 -4.36
C LEU A 101 -0.88 -18.22 -3.21
N GLY A 102 -1.80 -19.17 -3.46
CA GLY A 102 -2.71 -19.71 -2.46
C GLY A 102 -4.13 -19.84 -2.97
N THR A 103 -4.99 -20.39 -2.11
CA THR A 103 -6.42 -20.61 -2.38
C THR A 103 -7.24 -19.33 -2.27
N GLU A 104 -8.45 -19.35 -2.82
CA GLU A 104 -9.43 -18.26 -2.63
C GLU A 104 -9.71 -17.97 -1.14
N ALA A 105 -9.76 -19.03 -0.32
CA ALA A 105 -10.02 -18.91 1.11
C ALA A 105 -8.88 -18.16 1.84
N GLU A 106 -7.64 -18.47 1.50
CA GLU A 106 -6.46 -17.79 2.04
C GLU A 106 -6.39 -16.34 1.56
N PHE A 107 -6.75 -16.07 0.30
CA PHE A 107 -6.83 -14.72 -0.24
C PHE A 107 -7.87 -13.87 0.53
N LYS A 108 -9.06 -14.41 0.75
CA LYS A 108 -10.11 -13.75 1.53
C LYS A 108 -9.70 -13.52 2.99
N ALA A 109 -9.01 -14.49 3.59
CA ALA A 109 -8.48 -14.36 4.95
C ALA A 109 -7.42 -13.24 5.04
N MET A 110 -6.52 -13.17 4.06
CA MET A 110 -5.50 -12.14 3.94
C MET A 110 -6.12 -10.74 3.83
N ILE A 111 -7.13 -10.54 2.98
CA ILE A 111 -7.84 -9.24 2.88
C ILE A 111 -8.42 -8.83 4.24
N LYS A 112 -9.11 -9.75 4.92
CA LYS A 112 -9.71 -9.48 6.23
C LYS A 112 -8.65 -9.10 7.28
N GLN A 113 -7.54 -9.83 7.32
CA GLN A 113 -6.46 -9.59 8.27
C GLN A 113 -5.75 -8.27 8.00
N CYS A 114 -5.46 -7.96 6.74
CA CYS A 114 -4.86 -6.69 6.36
C CYS A 114 -5.75 -5.50 6.71
N LYS A 115 -7.05 -5.60 6.41
CA LYS A 115 -8.02 -4.57 6.79
C LYS A 115 -8.10 -4.37 8.30
N ALA A 116 -8.07 -5.45 9.09
CA ALA A 116 -8.03 -5.36 10.55
C ALA A 116 -6.73 -4.71 11.08
N ALA A 117 -5.64 -4.78 10.33
CA ALA A 117 -4.39 -4.10 10.61
C ALA A 117 -4.32 -2.67 10.04
N GLY A 118 -5.40 -2.15 9.45
CA GLY A 118 -5.46 -0.82 8.83
C GLY A 118 -4.80 -0.73 7.45
N VAL A 119 -4.53 -1.86 6.79
CA VAL A 119 -3.85 -1.95 5.50
C VAL A 119 -4.84 -2.39 4.41
N GLY A 120 -5.02 -1.55 3.38
CA GLY A 120 -5.82 -1.90 2.20
C GLY A 120 -5.09 -2.86 1.27
N VAL A 121 -5.81 -3.72 0.56
CA VAL A 121 -5.22 -4.63 -0.45
C VAL A 121 -5.51 -4.09 -1.84
N ILE A 122 -4.46 -3.89 -2.64
CA ILE A 122 -4.56 -3.57 -4.08
C ILE A 122 -4.25 -4.84 -4.88
N ALA A 123 -5.19 -5.29 -5.71
CA ALA A 123 -5.01 -6.48 -6.54
C ALA A 123 -4.39 -6.11 -7.89
N ASP A 124 -3.38 -6.87 -8.33
CA ASP A 124 -2.87 -6.79 -9.70
C ASP A 124 -3.82 -7.51 -10.68
N ALA A 125 -4.52 -6.75 -11.51
CA ALA A 125 -5.54 -7.23 -12.43
C ALA A 125 -4.99 -7.31 -13.86
N VAL A 126 -4.78 -8.54 -14.35
CA VAL A 126 -4.37 -8.79 -15.74
C VAL A 126 -5.61 -8.92 -16.61
N ILE A 127 -5.91 -7.86 -17.36
CA ILE A 127 -7.16 -7.74 -18.12
C ILE A 127 -6.96 -7.57 -19.64
N ASN A 128 -5.72 -7.40 -20.10
CA ASN A 128 -5.41 -7.25 -21.53
C ASN A 128 -5.46 -8.58 -22.29
N HIS A 129 -4.93 -9.64 -21.68
CA HIS A 129 -4.64 -10.89 -22.37
C HIS A 129 -4.91 -12.11 -21.48
N MET A 130 -4.88 -13.28 -22.10
CA MET A 130 -4.86 -14.59 -21.45
C MET A 130 -3.54 -15.30 -21.73
N ALA A 131 -3.42 -16.58 -21.36
CA ALA A 131 -2.24 -17.40 -21.60
C ALA A 131 -1.77 -17.40 -23.07
N GLY A 132 -0.47 -17.65 -23.29
CA GLY A 132 0.18 -17.61 -24.59
C GLY A 132 -0.48 -18.47 -25.67
N ALA A 133 -0.48 -17.99 -26.92
CA ALA A 133 -0.98 -18.73 -28.08
C ALA A 133 -0.07 -19.92 -28.48
N ASP A 134 1.14 -19.99 -27.91
CA ASP A 134 2.15 -21.02 -28.17
C ASP A 134 1.97 -22.29 -27.32
N ARG A 135 0.94 -22.35 -26.47
CA ARG A 135 0.80 -23.40 -25.46
C ARG A 135 -0.67 -23.76 -25.19
N SER A 136 -0.86 -24.96 -24.67
CA SER A 136 -2.15 -25.47 -24.22
C SER A 136 -1.94 -26.31 -22.95
N GLY A 137 -2.97 -26.41 -22.12
CA GLY A 137 -2.86 -27.22 -20.91
C GLY A 137 -3.94 -26.94 -19.88
N SER A 138 -3.54 -26.93 -18.62
CA SER A 138 -4.41 -26.56 -17.50
C SER A 138 -3.70 -25.55 -16.61
N GLY A 139 -4.49 -24.62 -16.07
CA GLY A 139 -4.03 -23.69 -15.06
C GLY A 139 -3.81 -24.37 -13.72
N VAL A 140 -3.29 -23.60 -12.77
CA VAL A 140 -2.98 -24.09 -11.41
C VAL A 140 -4.22 -24.56 -10.63
N ALA A 141 -5.42 -24.10 -10.99
CA ALA A 141 -6.69 -24.54 -10.41
C ALA A 141 -7.41 -25.62 -11.26
N GLY A 142 -6.76 -26.10 -12.33
CA GLY A 142 -7.24 -27.18 -13.19
C GLY A 142 -8.13 -26.74 -14.36
N SER A 143 -8.35 -25.43 -14.56
CA SER A 143 -9.11 -24.95 -15.72
C SER A 143 -8.33 -25.22 -17.00
N ARG A 144 -9.01 -25.70 -18.03
CA ARG A 144 -8.38 -26.01 -19.33
C ARG A 144 -8.21 -24.74 -20.16
N PHE A 145 -7.19 -24.73 -21.00
CA PHE A 145 -7.02 -23.71 -22.02
C PHE A 145 -6.20 -24.22 -23.21
N ASP A 146 -6.25 -23.52 -24.34
CA ASP A 146 -5.40 -23.78 -25.49
C ASP A 146 -4.96 -22.53 -26.26
N GLY A 147 -3.93 -22.72 -27.08
CA GLY A 147 -3.36 -21.70 -27.97
C GLY A 147 -4.26 -21.30 -29.14
N GLU A 148 -5.43 -21.93 -29.31
CA GLU A 148 -6.45 -21.53 -30.28
C GLU A 148 -7.41 -20.47 -29.69
N GLY A 149 -7.27 -20.15 -28.40
CA GLY A 149 -8.08 -19.14 -27.73
C GLY A 149 -9.29 -19.72 -27.01
N ASN A 150 -9.30 -21.02 -26.69
CA ASN A 150 -10.37 -21.60 -25.87
C ASN A 150 -9.99 -21.52 -24.39
N PHE A 151 -10.80 -20.83 -23.59
CA PHE A 151 -10.71 -20.75 -22.14
C PHE A 151 -12.10 -21.05 -21.54
N PRO A 152 -12.48 -22.35 -21.44
CA PRO A 152 -13.86 -22.75 -21.15
C PRO A 152 -14.39 -22.34 -19.78
N GLU A 153 -13.52 -22.12 -18.79
CA GLU A 153 -13.93 -21.67 -17.45
C GLU A 153 -14.45 -20.22 -17.46
N VAL A 154 -13.88 -19.36 -18.31
CA VAL A 154 -14.33 -17.95 -18.49
C VAL A 154 -15.50 -17.82 -19.47
N PRO A 155 -15.96 -18.95 -20.02
CA PRO A 155 -16.14 -19.21 -21.46
C PRO A 155 -15.67 -18.13 -22.45
N TYR A 156 -14.37 -18.07 -22.72
CA TYR A 156 -13.85 -17.42 -23.93
C TYR A 156 -13.54 -18.42 -25.04
N THR A 157 -13.72 -17.97 -26.27
CA THR A 157 -13.32 -18.67 -27.51
C THR A 157 -12.50 -17.71 -28.36
N ALA A 158 -11.95 -18.19 -29.48
CA ALA A 158 -11.23 -17.36 -30.46
C ALA A 158 -12.00 -16.07 -30.88
N ALA A 159 -13.33 -16.07 -30.82
CA ALA A 159 -14.16 -14.91 -31.14
C ALA A 159 -14.04 -13.75 -30.14
N ASN A 160 -13.50 -13.98 -28.93
CA ASN A 160 -13.34 -12.99 -27.88
C ASN A 160 -11.93 -12.36 -27.85
N PHE A 161 -11.10 -12.71 -28.82
CA PHE A 161 -9.74 -12.19 -28.98
C PHE A 161 -9.64 -11.38 -30.27
N HIS A 162 -8.72 -10.43 -30.32
CA HIS A 162 -8.47 -9.67 -31.53
C HIS A 162 -7.97 -10.57 -32.66
N SER A 163 -8.33 -10.21 -33.89
CA SER A 163 -7.96 -11.00 -35.08
C SER A 163 -6.49 -10.86 -35.49
N CYS A 164 -5.75 -9.88 -34.96
CA CYS A 164 -4.32 -9.75 -35.24
C CYS A 164 -3.54 -10.76 -34.39
N THR A 165 -3.10 -11.84 -35.02
CA THR A 165 -2.36 -12.92 -34.34
C THR A 165 -0.85 -12.70 -34.30
N ASP A 166 -0.36 -11.64 -34.95
CA ASP A 166 1.05 -11.24 -34.95
C ASP A 166 1.44 -10.61 -33.60
N ASN A 167 2.74 -10.55 -33.33
CA ASN A 167 3.25 -9.81 -32.19
C ASN A 167 3.20 -8.30 -32.43
N VAL A 168 2.97 -7.54 -31.36
CA VAL A 168 3.19 -6.08 -31.34
C VAL A 168 4.62 -5.80 -31.84
N SER A 169 4.73 -4.94 -32.85
CA SER A 169 6.00 -4.66 -33.53
C SER A 169 6.17 -3.20 -33.94
N ASN A 170 5.12 -2.38 -33.83
CA ASN A 170 5.15 -0.97 -34.22
C ASN A 170 4.44 -0.08 -33.21
N TYR A 171 5.21 0.42 -32.23
CA TYR A 171 4.70 1.35 -31.22
C TYR A 171 4.32 2.74 -31.75
N ARG A 172 4.55 3.05 -33.03
CA ARG A 172 4.02 4.25 -33.70
C ARG A 172 2.62 4.06 -34.28
N ASN A 173 2.07 2.85 -34.17
CA ASN A 173 0.71 2.53 -34.58
C ASN A 173 -0.07 2.00 -33.37
N ALA A 174 -0.95 2.83 -32.81
CA ALA A 174 -1.76 2.48 -31.65
C ALA A 174 -2.57 1.19 -31.87
N SER A 175 -3.16 1.00 -33.05
CA SER A 175 -3.93 -0.21 -33.37
C SER A 175 -3.06 -1.46 -33.38
N ASN A 176 -1.77 -1.37 -33.77
CA ASN A 176 -0.86 -2.51 -33.64
C ASN A 176 -0.54 -2.82 -32.19
N VAL A 177 -0.39 -1.80 -31.34
CA VAL A 177 -0.07 -1.97 -29.91
C VAL A 177 -1.27 -2.52 -29.13
N GLN A 178 -2.47 -2.09 -29.49
CA GLN A 178 -3.70 -2.37 -28.72
C GLN A 178 -4.50 -3.58 -29.21
N ASN A 179 -4.22 -4.08 -30.42
CA ASN A 179 -5.03 -5.15 -31.02
C ASN A 179 -4.21 -6.38 -31.45
N CYS A 180 -2.88 -6.35 -31.30
CA CYS A 180 -2.00 -7.48 -31.64
C CYS A 180 -1.36 -8.04 -30.37
N ARG A 181 -0.83 -9.26 -30.45
CA ARG A 181 -0.36 -10.00 -29.28
C ARG A 181 0.88 -9.37 -28.65
N LEU A 182 0.78 -8.96 -27.39
CA LEU A 182 1.95 -8.63 -26.59
C LEU A 182 2.74 -9.92 -26.32
N SER A 183 3.90 -10.08 -26.94
CA SER A 183 4.78 -11.24 -26.73
C SER A 183 4.10 -12.62 -26.90
N GLY A 184 3.16 -12.73 -27.83
CA GLY A 184 2.46 -13.97 -28.17
C GLY A 184 1.29 -14.32 -27.24
N LEU A 185 0.94 -13.44 -26.30
CA LEU A 185 -0.19 -13.60 -25.38
C LEU A 185 -1.53 -13.44 -26.13
N GLN A 186 -2.54 -14.24 -25.77
CA GLN A 186 -3.85 -14.16 -26.42
C GLN A 186 -4.53 -12.83 -26.06
N ASP A 187 -4.62 -11.93 -27.02
CA ASP A 187 -5.03 -10.54 -26.82
C ASP A 187 -6.55 -10.37 -26.85
N LEU A 188 -7.16 -10.02 -25.72
CA LEU A 188 -8.62 -9.94 -25.58
C LEU A 188 -9.16 -8.77 -26.41
N ASP A 189 -10.26 -9.01 -27.13
CA ASP A 189 -11.00 -7.93 -27.80
C ASP A 189 -11.86 -7.18 -26.78
N THR A 190 -11.23 -6.22 -26.11
CA THR A 190 -11.84 -5.40 -25.05
C THR A 190 -12.87 -4.41 -25.57
N SER A 191 -13.03 -4.26 -26.90
CA SER A 191 -14.13 -3.50 -27.49
C SER A 191 -15.48 -4.24 -27.37
N GLN A 192 -15.44 -5.56 -27.15
CA GLN A 192 -16.65 -6.38 -27.02
C GLN A 192 -17.29 -6.22 -25.64
N GLU A 193 -18.57 -5.89 -25.61
CA GLU A 193 -19.34 -5.79 -24.36
C GLU A 193 -19.30 -7.09 -23.53
N TYR A 194 -19.25 -8.25 -24.17
CA TYR A 194 -19.13 -9.53 -23.47
C TYR A 194 -17.82 -9.62 -22.66
N VAL A 195 -16.68 -9.30 -23.28
CA VAL A 195 -15.36 -9.27 -22.64
C VAL A 195 -15.34 -8.24 -21.52
N GLN A 196 -15.82 -7.03 -21.78
CA GLN A 196 -15.87 -5.97 -20.77
C GLN A 196 -16.70 -6.38 -19.54
N ASN A 197 -17.85 -7.05 -19.74
CA ASN A 197 -18.67 -7.54 -18.63
C ASN A 197 -17.96 -8.62 -17.82
N LYS A 198 -17.29 -9.57 -18.46
CA LYS A 198 -16.52 -10.63 -17.78
C LYS A 198 -15.40 -10.05 -16.91
N LEU A 199 -14.65 -9.09 -17.44
CA LEU A 199 -13.61 -8.39 -16.70
C LEU A 199 -14.20 -7.60 -15.52
N ALA A 200 -15.30 -6.89 -15.73
CA ALA A 200 -15.98 -6.16 -14.67
C ALA A 200 -16.58 -7.08 -13.59
N ASP A 201 -17.10 -8.27 -13.95
CA ASP A 201 -17.59 -9.27 -12.98
C ASP A 201 -16.44 -9.82 -12.10
N TYR A 202 -15.28 -10.12 -12.72
CA TYR A 202 -14.08 -10.51 -12.00
C TYR A 202 -13.65 -9.45 -10.99
N MET A 203 -13.50 -8.20 -11.44
CA MET A 203 -13.08 -7.11 -10.57
C MET A 203 -14.14 -6.78 -9.50
N ALA A 204 -15.44 -6.90 -9.81
CA ALA A 204 -16.51 -6.70 -8.83
C ALA A 204 -16.47 -7.76 -7.72
N THR A 205 -16.12 -9.00 -8.06
CA THR A 205 -15.92 -10.09 -7.09
C THR A 205 -14.79 -9.74 -6.11
N LEU A 206 -13.69 -9.18 -6.61
CA LEU A 206 -12.58 -8.73 -5.76
C LEU A 206 -12.98 -7.57 -4.83
N LEU A 207 -13.73 -6.59 -5.33
CA LEU A 207 -14.26 -5.49 -4.51
C LEU A 207 -15.21 -5.98 -3.41
N ASP A 208 -16.08 -6.95 -3.71
CA ASP A 208 -16.99 -7.57 -2.73
C ASP A 208 -16.23 -8.32 -1.61
N MET A 209 -15.08 -8.92 -1.95
CA MET A 209 -14.20 -9.55 -0.95
C MET A 209 -13.47 -8.54 -0.06
N GLY A 210 -13.45 -7.26 -0.42
CA GLY A 210 -12.81 -6.18 0.35
C GLY A 210 -11.47 -5.70 -0.21
N VAL A 211 -11.13 -6.04 -1.47
CA VAL A 211 -10.02 -5.38 -2.18
C VAL A 211 -10.32 -3.88 -2.28
N ALA A 212 -9.32 -3.04 -1.98
CA ALA A 212 -9.45 -1.59 -1.97
C ALA A 212 -9.37 -0.97 -3.38
N GLY A 213 -8.66 -1.63 -4.29
CA GLY A 213 -8.47 -1.14 -5.65
C GLY A 213 -7.59 -2.04 -6.49
N PHE A 214 -7.17 -1.54 -7.66
CA PHE A 214 -6.47 -2.34 -8.66
C PHE A 214 -5.24 -1.64 -9.20
N ARG A 215 -4.13 -2.39 -9.29
CA ARG A 215 -3.10 -2.13 -10.30
C ARG A 215 -3.54 -2.87 -11.55
N VAL A 216 -3.70 -2.19 -12.67
CA VAL A 216 -4.22 -2.76 -13.90
C VAL A 216 -3.05 -2.93 -14.87
N ASP A 217 -2.78 -4.19 -15.21
CA ASP A 217 -1.66 -4.62 -16.05
C ASP A 217 -1.82 -4.20 -17.50
N ALA A 218 -0.69 -3.88 -18.15
CA ALA A 218 -0.56 -3.70 -19.59
C ALA A 218 -1.58 -2.74 -20.21
N VAL A 219 -2.04 -1.72 -19.48
CA VAL A 219 -3.10 -0.80 -19.92
C VAL A 219 -2.76 -0.05 -21.22
N LYS A 220 -1.47 0.19 -21.50
CA LYS A 220 -1.01 0.71 -22.81
C LYS A 220 -1.58 -0.10 -24.00
N HIS A 221 -1.73 -1.40 -23.82
CA HIS A 221 -2.19 -2.37 -24.82
C HIS A 221 -3.71 -2.48 -24.90
N ILE A 222 -4.46 -1.67 -24.16
CA ILE A 222 -5.92 -1.60 -24.20
C ILE A 222 -6.31 -0.21 -24.70
N ALA A 223 -7.34 -0.09 -25.54
CA ALA A 223 -7.85 1.23 -25.89
C ALA A 223 -8.36 1.98 -24.64
N ALA A 224 -7.98 3.24 -24.47
CA ALA A 224 -8.38 4.03 -23.30
C ALA A 224 -9.91 4.10 -23.10
N ALA A 225 -10.67 4.09 -24.20
CA ALA A 225 -12.13 4.03 -24.18
C ALA A 225 -12.67 2.70 -23.64
N ASP A 226 -12.00 1.58 -23.94
CA ASP A 226 -12.39 0.25 -23.46
C ASP A 226 -12.08 0.10 -21.97
N VAL A 227 -10.94 0.62 -21.50
CA VAL A 227 -10.64 0.71 -20.06
C VAL A 227 -11.71 1.52 -19.33
N ALA A 228 -12.12 2.68 -19.88
CA ALA A 228 -13.18 3.49 -19.31
C ALA A 228 -14.52 2.74 -19.27
N ALA A 229 -14.84 1.98 -20.34
CA ALA A 229 -16.06 1.17 -20.41
C ALA A 229 -16.05 0.01 -19.39
N ILE A 230 -14.93 -0.68 -19.22
CA ILE A 230 -14.74 -1.71 -18.19
C ILE A 230 -14.93 -1.11 -16.80
N LYS A 231 -14.30 0.04 -16.50
CA LYS A 231 -14.44 0.72 -15.21
C LYS A 231 -15.88 1.17 -14.95
N ALA A 232 -16.58 1.69 -15.95
CA ALA A 232 -17.99 2.07 -15.82
C ALA A 232 -18.90 0.86 -15.53
N LYS A 233 -18.66 -0.29 -16.19
CA LYS A 233 -19.39 -1.53 -15.90
C LYS A 233 -19.08 -2.05 -14.51
N LEU A 234 -17.81 -1.97 -14.08
CA LEU A 234 -17.39 -2.33 -12.72
C LEU A 234 -18.09 -1.47 -11.66
N ALA A 235 -18.17 -0.15 -11.89
CA ALA A 235 -18.90 0.77 -11.03
C ALA A 235 -20.38 0.37 -10.90
N ALA A 236 -21.04 0.12 -12.04
CA ALA A 236 -22.43 -0.33 -12.05
C ALA A 236 -22.66 -1.67 -11.31
N LYS A 237 -21.73 -2.63 -11.45
CA LYS A 237 -21.83 -3.96 -10.82
C LYS A 237 -21.50 -3.96 -9.34
N SER A 238 -20.56 -3.12 -8.90
CA SER A 238 -20.16 -3.00 -7.49
C SER A 238 -21.05 -2.06 -6.69
N GLY A 239 -21.88 -1.24 -7.36
CA GLY A 239 -22.68 -0.20 -6.72
C GLY A 239 -21.86 0.99 -6.20
N ARG A 240 -20.58 1.09 -6.60
CA ARG A 240 -19.67 2.19 -6.23
C ARG A 240 -19.65 3.26 -7.33
N ALA A 241 -19.34 4.50 -6.98
CA ALA A 241 -19.04 5.50 -8.01
C ALA A 241 -17.74 5.12 -8.73
N ALA A 242 -17.65 5.40 -10.03
CA ALA A 242 -16.47 5.05 -10.81
C ALA A 242 -15.20 5.77 -10.31
N ASP A 243 -15.35 6.97 -9.76
CA ASP A 243 -14.25 7.77 -9.22
C ASP A 243 -13.75 7.23 -7.86
N ASP A 244 -14.60 6.53 -7.11
CA ASP A 244 -14.24 5.88 -5.83
C ASP A 244 -13.49 4.56 -6.03
N ILE A 245 -13.46 4.03 -7.25
CA ILE A 245 -12.73 2.80 -7.56
C ILE A 245 -11.29 3.16 -7.91
N PHE A 246 -10.37 2.88 -6.99
CA PHE A 246 -8.95 3.10 -7.20
C PHE A 246 -8.41 2.22 -8.32
N PHE A 247 -7.95 2.87 -9.39
CA PHE A 247 -7.20 2.26 -10.49
C PHE A 247 -5.83 2.93 -10.57
N GLU A 248 -4.78 2.12 -10.52
CA GLU A 248 -3.46 2.45 -11.02
C GLU A 248 -3.25 1.73 -12.35
N GLN A 249 -2.88 2.44 -13.40
CA GLN A 249 -2.80 1.90 -14.76
C GLN A 249 -1.36 1.85 -15.26
N GLU A 250 -0.90 0.67 -15.66
CA GLU A 250 0.42 0.52 -16.26
C GLU A 250 0.44 1.06 -17.69
N VAL A 251 0.97 2.27 -17.85
CA VAL A 251 1.17 2.90 -19.16
C VAL A 251 2.58 3.47 -19.24
N ILE A 252 3.46 2.76 -19.95
CA ILE A 252 4.86 3.20 -20.12
C ILE A 252 4.91 4.39 -21.10
N GLY A 253 5.22 5.61 -20.65
CA GLY A 253 5.32 6.77 -21.54
C GLY A 253 6.56 6.74 -22.44
N ASN A 254 6.40 7.11 -23.72
CA ASN A 254 7.52 7.32 -24.64
C ASN A 254 7.08 8.26 -25.78
N SER A 255 7.67 9.44 -25.84
CA SER A 255 7.28 10.50 -26.79
C SER A 255 7.52 10.16 -28.26
N ALA A 256 8.30 9.10 -28.56
CA ALA A 256 8.52 8.61 -29.92
C ALA A 256 7.46 7.62 -30.42
N GLU A 257 6.52 7.23 -29.54
CA GLU A 257 5.42 6.29 -29.81
C GLU A 257 4.13 7.02 -30.19
N ALA A 258 3.09 6.27 -30.54
CA ALA A 258 1.78 6.84 -30.90
C ALA A 258 1.20 7.67 -29.74
N LYS A 259 0.48 8.75 -30.07
CA LYS A 259 -0.08 9.68 -29.08
C LYS A 259 -1.23 9.05 -28.28
N GLU A 260 -1.93 8.09 -28.89
CA GLU A 260 -3.11 7.40 -28.36
C GLU A 260 -2.75 6.40 -27.24
N ILE A 261 -1.48 6.04 -27.12
CA ILE A 261 -0.99 5.08 -26.11
C ILE A 261 -0.11 5.76 -25.03
N GLN A 262 -0.12 7.09 -24.97
CA GLN A 262 0.62 7.86 -23.97
C GLN A 262 -0.15 7.93 -22.64
N PRO A 263 0.55 8.07 -21.49
CA PRO A 263 -0.05 8.16 -20.16
C PRO A 263 -1.23 9.16 -20.05
N ALA A 264 -1.11 10.31 -20.72
CA ALA A 264 -2.13 11.36 -20.71
C ALA A 264 -3.52 10.89 -21.18
N GLN A 265 -3.60 9.83 -21.99
CA GLN A 265 -4.88 9.29 -22.49
C GLN A 265 -5.66 8.52 -21.42
N TYR A 266 -5.01 8.11 -20.34
CA TYR A 266 -5.58 7.23 -19.31
C TYR A 266 -5.89 7.95 -17.99
N LEU A 267 -5.59 9.26 -17.93
CA LEU A 267 -5.85 10.10 -16.75
C LEU A 267 -7.34 10.32 -16.46
N ALA A 268 -8.27 9.91 -17.32
CA ALA A 268 -9.69 9.93 -16.94
C ALA A 268 -10.04 8.73 -16.02
N ASN A 269 -9.27 7.65 -16.08
CA ASN A 269 -9.64 6.36 -15.48
C ASN A 269 -9.03 6.12 -14.10
N GLY A 270 -8.00 6.88 -13.70
CA GLY A 270 -7.33 6.69 -12.42
C GLY A 270 -5.91 7.23 -12.41
N LYS A 271 -5.08 6.74 -11.49
CA LYS A 271 -3.66 7.01 -11.50
C LYS A 271 -2.98 6.26 -12.66
N VAL A 272 -1.82 6.74 -13.07
CA VAL A 272 -1.01 6.15 -14.15
C VAL A 272 0.43 6.05 -13.68
N SER A 273 1.07 4.92 -14.00
CA SER A 273 2.48 4.66 -13.72
C SER A 273 3.40 5.69 -14.38
N GLU A 274 4.24 6.36 -13.60
CA GLU A 274 5.16 7.40 -14.08
C GLU A 274 6.60 6.89 -14.20
N PHE A 275 6.86 6.16 -15.28
CA PHE A 275 8.15 5.53 -15.55
C PHE A 275 9.31 6.52 -15.78
N ASN A 276 9.05 7.81 -16.02
CA ASN A 276 10.13 8.79 -16.13
C ASN A 276 10.85 8.98 -14.78
N VAL A 277 10.19 8.70 -13.66
CA VAL A 277 10.82 8.73 -12.33
C VAL A 277 11.95 7.70 -12.23
N ASN A 278 11.76 6.47 -12.72
CA ASN A 278 12.80 5.43 -12.70
C ASN A 278 14.07 5.88 -13.45
N ALA A 279 13.88 6.35 -14.68
CA ALA A 279 14.98 6.81 -15.53
C ALA A 279 15.68 8.04 -14.93
N ARG A 280 14.91 8.99 -14.38
CA ARG A 280 15.44 10.20 -13.75
C ARG A 280 16.22 9.89 -12.48
N LEU A 281 15.70 9.05 -11.58
CA LEU A 281 16.40 8.63 -10.37
C LEU A 281 17.70 7.92 -10.73
N LYS A 282 17.64 6.95 -11.66
CA LYS A 282 18.85 6.27 -12.12
C LYS A 282 19.89 7.23 -12.68
N GLN A 283 19.49 8.15 -13.57
CA GLN A 283 20.40 9.12 -14.15
C GLN A 283 21.01 10.06 -13.09
N ALA A 284 20.22 10.53 -12.12
CA ALA A 284 20.70 11.39 -11.04
C ALA A 284 21.72 10.68 -10.15
N PHE A 285 21.37 9.52 -9.60
CA PHE A 285 22.23 8.78 -8.66
C PHE A 285 23.46 8.15 -9.31
N ASP A 286 23.42 7.83 -10.62
CA ASP A 286 24.60 7.35 -11.35
C ASP A 286 25.57 8.47 -11.75
N ASN A 287 25.15 9.73 -11.67
CA ASN A 287 25.97 10.88 -12.08
C ASN A 287 26.05 11.91 -10.95
N ASP A 288 25.24 12.97 -11.05
CA ASP A 288 25.17 14.04 -10.06
C ASP A 288 23.70 14.33 -9.73
N ILE A 289 23.33 14.10 -8.47
CA ILE A 289 21.98 14.35 -7.97
C ILE A 289 21.59 15.85 -8.01
N ASN A 290 22.57 16.75 -8.13
CA ASN A 290 22.39 18.20 -8.19
C ASN A 290 22.37 18.75 -9.63
N SER A 291 22.47 17.89 -10.65
CA SER A 291 22.49 18.33 -12.05
C SER A 291 21.24 19.14 -12.41
N ALA A 292 21.43 20.32 -13.03
CA ALA A 292 20.31 21.14 -13.51
C ALA A 292 19.47 20.44 -14.61
N SER A 293 20.06 19.48 -15.33
CA SER A 293 19.40 18.80 -16.46
C SER A 293 18.61 17.57 -16.01
N PHE A 294 19.18 16.78 -15.08
CA PHE A 294 18.66 15.47 -14.71
C PHE A 294 18.72 15.19 -13.20
N GLY A 295 19.05 16.18 -12.38
CA GLY A 295 19.09 16.05 -10.94
C GLY A 295 17.70 15.90 -10.32
N LEU A 296 17.71 15.62 -9.01
CA LEU A 296 16.52 15.28 -8.23
C LEU A 296 15.50 16.41 -8.16
N GLY A 297 15.96 17.66 -8.13
CA GLY A 297 15.09 18.84 -8.04
C GLY A 297 14.17 19.05 -9.27
N GLY A 298 14.42 18.34 -10.37
CA GLY A 298 13.60 18.41 -11.59
C GLY A 298 12.58 17.28 -11.75
N ILE A 299 12.42 16.38 -10.78
CA ILE A 299 11.40 15.33 -10.80
C ILE A 299 10.01 15.98 -10.80
N GLY A 300 9.15 15.59 -11.74
CA GLY A 300 7.79 16.14 -11.86
C GLY A 300 7.70 17.55 -12.47
N ALA A 301 8.81 18.16 -12.88
CA ALA A 301 8.81 19.54 -13.39
C ALA A 301 8.33 19.66 -14.85
N SER A 302 8.35 18.58 -15.63
CA SER A 302 7.92 18.61 -17.03
C SER A 302 6.41 18.48 -17.15
N ALA A 303 5.77 19.36 -17.92
CA ALA A 303 4.35 19.28 -18.25
C ALA A 303 3.98 18.02 -19.07
N SER A 304 4.96 17.28 -19.59
CA SER A 304 4.74 16.01 -20.28
C SER A 304 4.66 14.80 -19.35
N TRP A 305 4.98 14.98 -18.06
CA TRP A 305 4.87 13.92 -17.05
C TRP A 305 3.44 13.86 -16.54
N VAL A 306 3.05 12.72 -15.98
CA VAL A 306 1.77 12.52 -15.30
C VAL A 306 1.69 13.51 -14.13
N PRO A 307 0.61 14.29 -13.99
CA PRO A 307 0.43 15.18 -12.85
C PRO A 307 0.57 14.44 -11.52
N SER A 308 1.18 15.07 -10.50
CA SER A 308 1.55 14.43 -9.23
C SER A 308 0.38 13.70 -8.55
N ASP A 309 -0.80 14.33 -8.49
CA ASP A 309 -2.02 13.76 -7.92
C ASP A 309 -2.51 12.51 -8.68
N ARG A 310 -2.09 12.34 -9.93
CA ARG A 310 -2.44 11.23 -10.82
C ARG A 310 -1.28 10.25 -11.06
N ALA A 311 -0.10 10.49 -10.50
CA ALA A 311 1.08 9.65 -10.73
C ALA A 311 1.18 8.54 -9.68
N ALA A 312 1.53 7.34 -10.13
CA ALA A 312 2.07 6.27 -9.29
C ALA A 312 3.56 6.14 -9.55
N VAL A 313 4.38 6.11 -8.50
CA VAL A 313 5.83 6.23 -8.61
C VAL A 313 6.56 5.21 -7.75
N TRP A 314 7.71 4.74 -8.23
CA TRP A 314 8.58 3.80 -7.53
C TRP A 314 10.03 3.98 -7.97
N VAL A 315 10.97 3.48 -7.16
CA VAL A 315 12.37 3.36 -7.59
C VAL A 315 12.52 2.21 -8.59
N THR A 316 11.95 1.04 -8.28
CA THR A 316 11.86 -0.11 -9.17
C THR A 316 10.55 -0.87 -8.98
N ASN A 317 10.11 -1.61 -9.99
CA ASN A 317 9.13 -2.68 -9.87
C ASN A 317 9.77 -4.01 -10.35
N TRP A 318 8.98 -5.09 -10.42
CA TRP A 318 9.52 -6.40 -10.80
C TRP A 318 10.07 -6.42 -12.24
N ASP A 319 9.48 -5.69 -13.18
CA ASP A 319 9.95 -5.61 -14.57
C ASP A 319 11.23 -4.78 -14.70
N THR A 320 11.22 -3.55 -14.15
CA THR A 320 12.37 -2.64 -14.24
C THR A 320 13.59 -3.17 -13.50
N GLU A 321 13.37 -3.96 -12.43
CA GLU A 321 14.43 -4.63 -11.68
C GLU A 321 15.17 -5.68 -12.53
N ARG A 322 14.49 -6.21 -13.55
CA ARG A 322 14.98 -7.28 -14.44
C ARG A 322 15.50 -6.79 -15.79
N ASN A 323 15.19 -5.55 -16.18
CA ASN A 323 15.51 -5.03 -17.50
C ASN A 323 16.58 -3.91 -17.53
N GLY A 324 17.04 -3.45 -16.36
CA GLY A 324 18.15 -2.48 -16.23
C GLY A 324 17.75 -1.00 -16.40
N SER A 325 16.45 -0.70 -16.49
CA SER A 325 15.95 0.68 -16.66
C SER A 325 15.81 1.48 -15.35
N ALA A 326 15.94 0.82 -14.19
CA ALA A 326 15.79 1.41 -12.87
C ALA A 326 17.02 1.15 -11.98
N LEU A 327 17.13 1.91 -10.89
CA LEU A 327 17.96 1.50 -9.74
C LEU A 327 17.28 0.34 -9.03
N THR A 328 18.07 -0.59 -8.50
CA THR A 328 17.60 -1.82 -7.86
C THR A 328 18.41 -2.09 -6.61
N TYR A 329 18.03 -3.10 -5.81
CA TYR A 329 18.85 -3.54 -4.66
C TYR A 329 20.33 -3.80 -5.04
N LYS A 330 20.62 -4.13 -6.31
CA LYS A 330 21.99 -4.38 -6.80
C LYS A 330 22.86 -3.13 -6.82
N ASP A 331 22.25 -1.94 -6.80
CA ASP A 331 22.91 -0.65 -6.77
C ASP A 331 23.25 -0.18 -5.34
N GLY A 332 23.00 -1.02 -4.32
CA GLY A 332 23.40 -0.80 -2.93
C GLY A 332 22.80 0.47 -2.33
N SER A 333 23.65 1.32 -1.74
CA SER A 333 23.22 2.56 -1.09
C SER A 333 22.43 3.50 -2.00
N LYS A 334 22.73 3.57 -3.30
CA LYS A 334 21.97 4.40 -4.25
C LYS A 334 20.49 4.04 -4.29
N TYR A 335 20.16 2.75 -4.18
CA TYR A 335 18.77 2.29 -4.16
C TYR A 335 18.05 2.72 -2.88
N LEU A 336 18.71 2.65 -1.73
CA LEU A 336 18.15 3.15 -0.47
C LEU A 336 17.96 4.66 -0.49
N LEU A 337 18.96 5.42 -0.96
CA LEU A 337 18.86 6.88 -1.07
C LEU A 337 17.75 7.30 -2.03
N ALA A 338 17.56 6.58 -3.13
CA ALA A 338 16.48 6.82 -4.07
C ALA A 338 15.10 6.57 -3.44
N ASN A 339 14.95 5.52 -2.62
CA ASN A 339 13.70 5.26 -1.89
C ASN A 339 13.46 6.31 -0.80
N ALA A 340 14.50 6.72 -0.07
CA ALA A 340 14.41 7.81 0.89
C ALA A 340 13.99 9.12 0.22
N PHE A 341 14.57 9.46 -0.93
CA PHE A 341 14.15 10.61 -1.71
C PHE A 341 12.69 10.49 -2.17
N LEU A 342 12.30 9.35 -2.76
CA LEU A 342 10.93 9.12 -3.25
C LEU A 342 9.89 9.35 -2.14
N LEU A 343 10.12 8.77 -0.96
CA LEU A 343 9.25 8.91 0.20
C LEU A 343 9.29 10.32 0.81
N ALA A 344 10.39 11.06 0.67
CA ALA A 344 10.49 12.41 1.20
C ALA A 344 10.05 13.53 0.25
N TYR A 345 10.04 13.33 -1.07
CA TYR A 345 9.89 14.42 -2.03
C TYR A 345 8.44 14.87 -2.23
N GLY A 346 7.48 13.93 -2.20
CA GLY A 346 6.04 14.24 -2.32
C GLY A 346 5.52 14.41 -3.76
N TYR A 347 6.18 13.79 -4.75
CA TYR A 347 5.66 13.68 -6.12
C TYR A 347 5.09 12.29 -6.35
N GLY A 348 3.81 12.19 -6.73
CA GLY A 348 3.13 10.91 -6.97
C GLY A 348 2.82 10.12 -5.70
N GLN A 349 2.03 9.05 -5.87
CA GLN A 349 1.78 8.06 -4.83
C GLN A 349 2.95 7.06 -4.76
N PRO A 350 3.66 6.97 -3.63
CA PRO A 350 4.89 6.20 -3.54
C PRO A 350 4.64 4.70 -3.37
N HIS A 351 5.38 3.91 -4.15
CA HIS A 351 5.43 2.47 -4.06
C HIS A 351 6.82 1.99 -3.65
N VAL A 352 6.86 1.16 -2.61
CA VAL A 352 8.06 0.47 -2.15
C VAL A 352 8.02 -0.97 -2.64
N PHE A 353 9.00 -1.36 -3.45
CA PHE A 353 9.07 -2.71 -3.99
C PHE A 353 9.71 -3.69 -3.00
N SER A 354 9.04 -4.81 -2.74
CA SER A 354 9.59 -5.94 -1.99
C SER A 354 9.40 -7.24 -2.76
N GLY A 355 10.52 -7.83 -3.19
CA GLY A 355 10.55 -9.10 -3.90
C GLY A 355 11.58 -10.04 -3.32
N TYR A 356 12.41 -10.60 -4.19
CA TYR A 356 13.42 -11.60 -3.83
C TYR A 356 14.68 -11.41 -4.68
N TYR A 357 15.81 -11.88 -4.17
CA TYR A 357 17.08 -11.81 -4.85
C TYR A 357 17.16 -12.88 -5.93
N PHE A 358 17.58 -12.51 -7.14
CA PHE A 358 17.61 -13.42 -8.29
C PHE A 358 18.90 -13.29 -9.11
N ALA A 359 19.32 -14.42 -9.69
CA ALA A 359 20.47 -14.49 -10.60
C ALA A 359 20.04 -14.39 -12.08
N ASN A 360 18.81 -14.77 -12.40
CA ASN A 360 18.28 -14.82 -13.76
C ASN A 360 16.96 -14.03 -13.83
N ALA A 361 16.74 -13.27 -14.90
CA ALA A 361 15.58 -12.40 -15.07
C ALA A 361 14.24 -13.15 -15.01
N ASP A 362 14.19 -14.43 -15.42
CA ASP A 362 12.99 -15.28 -15.33
C ASP A 362 12.86 -16.00 -13.99
N GLY A 363 13.81 -15.81 -13.07
CA GLY A 363 13.85 -16.48 -11.78
C GLY A 363 12.56 -16.29 -10.98
N GLY A 364 11.97 -17.41 -10.57
CA GLY A 364 10.80 -17.45 -9.69
C GLY A 364 11.13 -17.11 -8.24
N ALA A 365 10.07 -16.96 -7.44
CA ALA A 365 10.20 -16.75 -5.99
C ALA A 365 10.96 -17.90 -5.31
N PRO A 366 11.64 -17.64 -4.17
CA PRO A 366 12.32 -18.65 -3.38
C PRO A 366 11.44 -19.89 -3.13
N GLY A 367 11.92 -21.05 -3.55
CA GLY A 367 11.21 -22.33 -3.36
C GLY A 367 9.97 -22.53 -4.23
N ALA A 368 9.66 -21.63 -5.17
CA ALA A 368 8.50 -21.78 -6.04
C ALA A 368 8.53 -23.10 -6.83
N THR A 369 7.37 -23.76 -6.85
CA THR A 369 7.05 -24.91 -7.71
C THR A 369 6.22 -24.45 -8.91
N ASP A 370 5.79 -25.38 -9.75
CA ASP A 370 4.93 -25.05 -10.90
C ASP A 370 3.56 -24.51 -10.48
N SER A 371 3.09 -24.80 -9.26
CA SER A 371 1.74 -24.47 -8.82
C SER A 371 1.65 -23.80 -7.45
N ALA A 372 2.77 -23.57 -6.77
CA ALA A 372 2.75 -22.98 -5.42
C ALA A 372 4.03 -22.20 -5.11
N VAL A 373 3.89 -21.13 -4.31
CA VAL A 373 4.98 -20.44 -3.62
C VAL A 373 4.91 -20.73 -2.12
N PRO A 374 5.96 -21.30 -1.50
CA PRO A 374 5.98 -21.56 -0.07
C PRO A 374 5.98 -20.27 0.75
N ASP A 375 5.71 -20.37 2.04
CA ASP A 375 5.72 -19.23 2.96
C ASP A 375 7.03 -18.46 2.90
N MET A 376 6.89 -17.14 2.86
CA MET A 376 8.01 -16.22 2.83
C MET A 376 8.77 -16.27 4.15
N THR A 377 10.08 -16.50 4.06
CA THR A 377 11.01 -16.38 5.19
C THR A 377 11.95 -15.22 4.92
N CYS A 378 11.78 -14.13 5.68
CA CYS A 378 12.69 -12.99 5.61
C CYS A 378 14.06 -13.35 6.20
N PRO A 379 15.18 -12.88 5.60
CA PRO A 379 16.49 -12.95 6.22
C PRO A 379 16.49 -12.30 7.61
N ALA A 380 17.35 -12.81 8.50
CA ALA A 380 17.58 -12.18 9.79
C ALA A 380 18.46 -10.93 9.62
N GLY A 381 18.06 -9.82 10.22
CA GLY A 381 18.79 -8.56 10.15
C GLY A 381 18.32 -7.62 9.04
N ASP A 382 18.96 -6.45 8.97
CA ASP A 382 18.66 -5.44 7.97
C ASP A 382 19.65 -5.55 6.81
N ALA A 383 19.17 -5.97 5.65
CA ALA A 383 20.01 -6.04 4.45
C ALA A 383 20.43 -4.64 3.99
N GLY A 384 19.55 -3.65 4.12
CA GLY A 384 19.81 -2.24 3.84
C GLY A 384 20.81 -1.98 2.71
N GLU A 385 21.92 -1.31 3.04
CA GLU A 385 22.98 -0.95 2.09
C GLU A 385 23.74 -2.16 1.53
N SER A 386 23.69 -3.30 2.22
CA SER A 386 24.33 -4.57 1.83
C SER A 386 23.44 -5.49 0.99
N ALA A 387 22.22 -5.06 0.62
CA ALA A 387 21.27 -5.85 -0.17
C ALA A 387 21.86 -6.34 -1.52
N ASN A 388 22.84 -5.65 -2.07
CA ASN A 388 23.55 -6.06 -3.29
C ASN A 388 24.45 -7.30 -3.12
N THR A 389 24.75 -7.70 -1.89
CA THR A 389 25.58 -8.87 -1.57
C THR A 389 24.78 -10.11 -1.18
N GLU A 390 23.46 -9.98 -1.12
CA GLU A 390 22.57 -11.05 -0.72
C GLU A 390 22.51 -12.18 -1.75
N SER A 391 22.30 -13.40 -1.25
CA SER A 391 22.30 -14.60 -2.08
C SER A 391 21.02 -14.72 -2.89
N SER A 392 21.13 -15.09 -4.17
CA SER A 392 19.95 -15.40 -4.97
C SER A 392 19.13 -16.55 -4.36
N GLY A 393 17.80 -16.47 -4.47
CA GLY A 393 16.89 -17.44 -3.88
C GLY A 393 16.52 -17.16 -2.42
N THR A 394 16.81 -15.96 -1.91
CA THR A 394 16.29 -15.46 -0.63
C THR A 394 15.35 -14.28 -0.85
N TRP A 395 14.45 -14.02 0.10
CA TRP A 395 13.53 -12.90 0.05
C TRP A 395 14.23 -11.58 0.40
N GLN A 396 13.88 -10.48 -0.26
CA GLN A 396 14.44 -9.15 0.05
C GLN A 396 13.88 -8.61 1.36
N CYS A 397 12.57 -8.73 1.53
CA CYS A 397 11.80 -8.14 2.62
C CYS A 397 12.14 -6.65 2.84
N ALA A 398 12.16 -5.89 1.74
CA ALA A 398 12.56 -4.48 1.75
C ALA A 398 11.71 -3.61 2.70
N GLN A 399 10.46 -4.01 2.94
CA GLN A 399 9.58 -3.38 3.93
C GLN A 399 10.14 -3.42 5.36
N ARG A 400 11.07 -4.34 5.66
CA ARG A 400 11.66 -4.52 6.99
C ARG A 400 12.99 -3.76 7.15
N TRP A 401 13.54 -3.18 6.08
CA TRP A 401 14.80 -2.45 6.13
C TRP A 401 14.66 -1.15 6.93
N THR A 402 15.63 -0.82 7.77
CA THR A 402 15.54 0.30 8.73
C THR A 402 15.28 1.63 8.02
N ALA A 403 16.03 1.91 6.95
CA ALA A 403 15.86 3.12 6.17
C ALA A 403 14.46 3.20 5.53
N ILE A 404 13.95 2.08 4.99
CA ILE A 404 12.61 2.06 4.38
C ILE A 404 11.52 2.30 5.43
N ARG A 405 11.56 1.57 6.55
CA ARG A 405 10.64 1.73 7.69
C ARG A 405 10.60 3.16 8.20
N GLY A 406 11.77 3.71 8.49
CA GLY A 406 11.90 5.09 8.96
C GLY A 406 11.38 6.11 7.95
N MET A 407 11.62 5.89 6.66
CA MET A 407 11.16 6.80 5.60
C MET A 407 9.66 6.67 5.28
N ILE A 408 9.03 5.53 5.55
CA ILE A 408 7.55 5.41 5.55
C ILE A 408 6.98 6.28 6.66
N GLY A 409 7.52 6.17 7.88
CA GLY A 409 7.14 7.04 9.00
C GLY A 409 7.39 8.52 8.72
N PHE A 410 8.51 8.86 8.08
CA PHE A 410 8.79 10.22 7.62
C PHE A 410 7.73 10.70 6.63
N HIS A 411 7.40 9.90 5.60
CA HIS A 411 6.41 10.23 4.57
C HIS A 411 5.06 10.58 5.20
N ASN A 412 4.59 9.72 6.11
CA ASN A 412 3.33 9.91 6.81
C ASN A 412 3.33 11.18 7.67
N ALA A 413 4.44 11.45 8.38
CA ALA A 413 4.56 12.63 9.22
C ALA A 413 4.54 13.94 8.42
N VAL A 414 4.97 13.92 7.15
CA VAL A 414 5.04 15.11 6.29
C VAL A 414 3.93 15.15 5.23
N ALA A 415 2.91 14.31 5.34
CA ALA A 415 1.80 14.25 4.40
C ALA A 415 1.14 15.64 4.20
N GLY A 416 0.78 15.98 2.96
CA GLY A 416 0.16 17.27 2.61
C GLY A 416 1.10 18.49 2.61
N THR A 417 2.37 18.34 2.99
CA THR A 417 3.35 19.44 2.99
C THR A 417 4.08 19.56 1.65
N LYS A 418 4.67 20.73 1.36
CA LYS A 418 5.50 20.96 0.16
C LYS A 418 6.99 20.91 0.50
N VAL A 419 7.82 20.66 -0.52
CA VAL A 419 9.29 20.80 -0.43
C VAL A 419 9.64 22.27 -0.14
N THR A 420 10.46 22.50 0.86
CA THR A 420 11.02 23.81 1.25
C THR A 420 12.53 23.73 1.38
N ASP A 421 13.19 24.87 1.52
CA ASP A 421 14.61 24.94 1.92
C ASP A 421 15.57 24.08 1.08
N TRP A 422 15.25 23.88 -0.20
CA TRP A 422 16.10 23.09 -1.10
C TRP A 422 17.48 23.73 -1.24
N LYS A 423 18.51 22.97 -0.88
CA LYS A 423 19.88 23.46 -0.89
C LYS A 423 20.88 22.37 -1.26
N GLU A 424 21.75 22.72 -2.18
CA GLU A 424 22.87 21.90 -2.62
C GLU A 424 24.11 22.25 -1.77
N TYR A 425 24.84 21.22 -1.32
CA TYR A 425 25.99 21.36 -0.41
C TYR A 425 27.28 20.84 -1.05
N GLY A 426 27.52 21.21 -2.31
CA GLY A 426 28.60 20.71 -3.15
C GLY A 426 28.07 19.78 -4.23
N GLU A 427 28.95 18.96 -4.80
CA GLU A 427 28.56 17.91 -5.75
C GLU A 427 27.94 16.75 -4.98
N ASN A 428 26.86 16.16 -5.51
CA ASN A 428 26.22 14.97 -4.95
C ASN A 428 25.73 15.06 -3.49
N VAL A 429 25.53 16.27 -2.95
CA VAL A 429 24.94 16.47 -1.62
C VAL A 429 23.81 17.48 -1.69
N VAL A 430 22.63 17.09 -1.21
CA VAL A 430 21.44 17.95 -1.20
C VAL A 430 20.70 17.81 0.13
N GLY A 431 20.06 18.88 0.58
CA GLY A 431 19.11 18.84 1.68
C GLY A 431 17.90 19.70 1.39
N PHE A 432 16.74 19.29 1.90
CA PHE A 432 15.50 20.02 1.76
C PHE A 432 14.55 19.72 2.92
N GLY A 433 13.72 20.71 3.25
CA GLY A 433 12.65 20.61 4.23
C GLY A 433 11.34 20.13 3.62
N ARG A 434 10.44 19.75 4.50
CA ARG A 434 9.01 19.58 4.27
C ARG A 434 8.29 20.55 5.18
N GLY A 435 7.67 21.56 4.58
CA GLY A 435 7.14 22.75 5.26
C GLY A 435 5.85 22.51 6.04
N ALA A 436 5.14 23.58 6.38
CA ALA A 436 3.80 23.48 6.96
C ALA A 436 2.81 22.86 5.97
N ILE A 437 1.78 22.17 6.50
CA ILE A 437 0.65 21.65 5.72
C ILE A 437 0.03 22.84 4.97
N ALA A 438 -0.01 22.77 3.65
CA ALA A 438 -0.64 23.82 2.88
C ALA A 438 -2.13 23.82 3.22
N ASP A 439 -2.62 24.96 3.70
CA ASP A 439 -4.02 25.34 3.54
C ASP A 439 -4.33 25.28 2.03
N ASP A 440 -4.96 24.19 1.58
CA ASP A 440 -5.52 24.07 0.23
C ASP A 440 -6.99 24.49 0.19
N SER A 441 -7.45 25.28 1.16
CA SER A 441 -8.75 25.95 1.07
C SER A 441 -8.62 27.16 0.13
N GLY A 442 -8.64 26.84 -1.16
CA GLY A 442 -9.33 27.69 -2.14
C GLY A 442 -10.84 27.83 -1.84
N ASP A 443 -11.34 27.19 -0.77
CA ASP A 443 -12.72 27.18 -0.33
C ASP A 443 -12.94 28.15 0.85
N SER A 444 -13.73 29.19 0.60
CA SER A 444 -14.13 30.19 1.60
C SER A 444 -15.17 29.69 2.61
N ASP A 445 -15.33 28.37 2.76
CA ASP A 445 -16.43 27.77 3.52
C ASP A 445 -16.03 26.95 4.76
N GLY A 446 -14.78 27.02 5.22
CA GLY A 446 -14.43 26.74 6.63
C GLY A 446 -14.95 25.41 7.24
N SER A 447 -15.07 24.34 6.46
CA SER A 447 -15.38 23.02 7.04
C SER A 447 -14.08 22.25 7.33
N ALA A 448 -13.77 22.16 8.63
CA ALA A 448 -12.53 21.62 9.17
C ALA A 448 -12.41 20.09 9.06
N ALA A 449 -11.27 19.62 8.57
CA ALA A 449 -10.72 18.28 8.81
C ALA A 449 -9.17 18.35 8.77
N ALA A 450 -8.57 19.09 9.70
CA ALA A 450 -7.11 19.20 9.86
C ALA A 450 -6.67 19.28 11.34
N ASP A 451 -7.48 18.73 12.25
CA ASP A 451 -7.24 18.76 13.70
C ASP A 451 -6.73 17.39 14.17
N ASP A 452 -5.40 17.16 14.04
CA ASP A 452 -4.63 16.41 15.05
C ASP A 452 -3.09 16.43 14.80
N LEU A 453 -2.61 16.92 13.65
CA LEU A 453 -1.16 17.12 13.39
C LEU A 453 -0.75 18.60 13.33
N ALA A 454 -1.69 19.51 13.50
CA ALA A 454 -1.36 20.91 13.70
C ALA A 454 -0.68 21.07 15.06
N VAL A 455 0.63 21.26 15.07
CA VAL A 455 1.31 21.90 16.21
C VAL A 455 0.66 23.27 16.37
N ALA A 456 -0.26 23.36 17.33
CA ALA A 456 -1.00 24.59 17.61
C ALA A 456 -0.01 25.74 17.83
N GLY A 457 0.05 26.67 16.87
CA GLY A 457 0.72 27.97 17.03
C GLY A 457 1.93 28.29 16.16
N LYS A 458 2.31 27.50 15.15
CA LYS A 458 3.33 27.95 14.16
C LYS A 458 2.98 27.55 12.73
N ALA A 459 2.26 28.42 12.02
CA ALA A 459 1.97 28.30 10.59
C ALA A 459 3.23 28.25 9.69
N ASP A 460 4.41 28.56 10.25
CA ASP A 460 5.69 28.62 9.53
C ASP A 460 6.70 27.52 9.93
N ALA A 461 6.34 26.56 10.81
CA ALA A 461 7.26 25.52 11.25
C ALA A 461 7.36 24.38 10.22
N GLY A 462 8.59 23.97 9.90
CA GLY A 462 8.85 22.76 9.12
C GLY A 462 8.43 21.50 9.89
N VAL A 463 8.01 20.47 9.17
CA VAL A 463 7.50 19.20 9.70
C VAL A 463 8.54 18.09 9.54
N GLY A 464 9.36 18.15 8.49
CA GLY A 464 10.46 17.21 8.27
C GLY A 464 11.63 17.81 7.49
N TYR A 465 12.76 17.13 7.50
CA TYR A 465 13.95 17.48 6.74
C TYR A 465 14.73 16.23 6.32
N LEU A 466 15.14 16.17 5.05
CA LEU A 466 16.00 15.13 4.50
C LEU A 466 17.28 15.78 3.96
N ALA A 467 18.44 15.19 4.26
CA ALA A 467 19.66 15.43 3.52
C ALA A 467 20.29 14.13 3.05
N ILE A 468 20.77 14.11 1.80
CA ILE A 468 21.35 12.97 1.10
C ILE A 468 22.80 13.29 0.75
N ASN A 469 23.69 12.32 0.97
CA ASN A 469 25.04 12.30 0.46
C ASN A 469 25.21 11.12 -0.51
N ASN A 470 25.18 11.40 -1.82
CA ASN A 470 25.45 10.42 -2.88
C ASN A 470 26.93 10.39 -3.29
N SER A 471 27.83 11.10 -2.58
CA SER A 471 29.26 11.07 -2.89
C SER A 471 29.94 9.84 -2.29
N ASP A 472 31.16 9.56 -2.76
CA ASP A 472 32.02 8.48 -2.27
C ASP A 472 32.79 8.86 -0.98
N GLU A 473 32.56 10.07 -0.44
CA GLU A 473 33.23 10.56 0.76
C GLU A 473 32.22 10.92 1.86
N SER A 474 32.68 10.85 3.11
CA SER A 474 31.91 11.36 4.24
C SER A 474 31.89 12.88 4.25
N VAL A 475 30.73 13.47 4.53
CA VAL A 475 30.53 14.93 4.51
C VAL A 475 30.00 15.40 5.85
N THR A 476 30.76 16.28 6.51
CA THR A 476 30.30 17.03 7.70
C THR A 476 29.92 18.45 7.30
N ARG A 477 28.67 18.84 7.58
CA ARG A 477 28.12 20.16 7.25
C ARG A 477 27.14 20.63 8.30
N THR A 478 26.96 21.94 8.34
CA THR A 478 25.79 22.56 8.98
C THR A 478 24.68 22.70 7.94
N PHE A 479 23.56 22.03 8.20
CA PHE A 479 22.34 22.07 7.41
C PHE A 479 21.39 23.11 8.02
N ALA A 480 20.68 23.84 7.17
CA ALA A 480 19.64 24.78 7.58
C ALA A 480 18.27 24.17 7.34
N THR A 481 17.38 24.25 8.34
CA THR A 481 16.04 23.69 8.30
C THR A 481 15.04 24.68 8.86
N SER A 482 13.76 24.46 8.58
CA SER A 482 12.66 25.15 9.24
C SER A 482 12.09 24.39 10.45
N LEU A 483 12.73 23.29 10.87
CA LEU A 483 12.29 22.51 12.04
C LEU A 483 12.48 23.33 13.33
N PRO A 484 11.59 23.16 14.33
CA PRO A 484 11.82 23.70 15.66
C PRO A 484 13.15 23.22 16.28
N ALA A 485 13.68 24.00 17.22
CA ALA A 485 14.83 23.55 17.99
C ALA A 485 14.44 22.36 18.88
N GLY A 486 15.27 21.31 18.85
CA GLY A 486 14.95 20.04 19.48
C GLY A 486 15.99 18.97 19.16
N VAL A 487 15.82 17.78 19.72
CA VAL A 487 16.65 16.62 19.42
C VAL A 487 15.80 15.59 18.70
N TYR A 488 16.12 15.32 17.44
CA TYR A 488 15.34 14.46 16.56
C TYR A 488 16.08 13.17 16.26
N CYS A 489 15.37 12.05 16.24
CA CYS A 489 15.90 10.76 15.83
C CYS A 489 16.18 10.75 14.33
N ASN A 490 17.36 10.28 13.92
CA ASN A 490 17.64 10.05 12.50
C ASN A 490 16.96 8.75 12.06
N VAL A 491 15.73 8.87 11.56
CA VAL A 491 14.88 7.72 11.21
C VAL A 491 15.41 6.94 10.00
N TYR A 492 16.26 7.54 9.16
CA TYR A 492 16.94 6.82 8.08
C TYR A 492 17.98 5.82 8.62
N ALA A 493 18.71 6.20 9.68
CA ALA A 493 19.87 5.45 10.14
C ALA A 493 19.50 4.36 11.16
N THR A 494 18.58 4.64 12.09
CA THR A 494 18.25 3.68 13.16
C THR A 494 16.76 3.70 13.51
N GLY A 495 16.21 2.53 13.84
CA GLY A 495 14.81 2.39 14.27
C GLY A 495 14.58 2.66 15.76
N ASP A 496 15.65 2.75 16.55
CA ASP A 496 15.66 2.88 18.01
C ASP A 496 16.08 4.27 18.51
N CYS A 497 16.25 5.23 17.60
CA CYS A 497 16.74 6.57 17.89
C CYS A 497 18.16 6.64 18.49
N SER A 498 18.97 5.58 18.43
CA SER A 498 20.38 5.64 18.86
C SER A 498 21.19 6.67 18.06
N ALA A 499 20.82 6.93 16.80
CA ALA A 499 21.28 8.09 16.04
C ALA A 499 20.29 9.26 16.19
N ALA A 500 20.79 10.45 16.57
CA ALA A 500 19.97 11.65 16.68
C ALA A 500 20.75 12.92 16.34
N VAL A 501 20.01 13.98 16.03
CA VAL A 501 20.52 15.28 15.60
C VAL A 501 19.88 16.38 16.43
N SER A 502 20.69 17.35 16.88
CA SER A 502 20.21 18.52 17.63
C SER A 502 20.04 19.72 16.71
N VAL A 503 18.79 20.14 16.50
CA VAL A 503 18.44 21.39 15.81
C VAL A 503 18.54 22.54 16.81
N ARG A 504 19.33 23.55 16.46
CA ARG A 504 19.57 24.74 17.28
C ARG A 504 18.42 25.74 17.16
N SER A 505 18.40 26.75 18.02
CA SER A 505 17.38 27.82 18.01
C SER A 505 17.36 28.66 16.75
N ASP A 506 18.41 28.61 15.92
CA ASP A 506 18.48 29.27 14.62
C ASP A 506 18.02 28.38 13.45
N GLY A 507 17.47 27.18 13.73
CA GLY A 507 16.99 26.23 12.73
C GLY A 507 18.10 25.40 12.07
N THR A 508 19.35 25.53 12.50
CA THR A 508 20.48 24.77 11.95
C THR A 508 20.81 23.53 12.76
N PHE A 509 21.37 22.52 12.11
CA PHE A 509 22.01 21.39 12.79
C PHE A 509 23.32 21.00 12.09
N GLU A 510 24.27 20.43 12.82
CA GLU A 510 25.46 19.84 12.23
C GLU A 510 25.29 18.31 12.19
N ALA A 511 25.63 17.71 11.05
CA ALA A 511 25.65 16.26 10.91
C ALA A 511 26.80 15.83 10.01
N THR A 512 27.28 14.60 10.26
CA THR A 512 28.19 13.87 9.38
C THR A 512 27.39 12.81 8.66
N LEU A 513 27.34 12.90 7.34
CA LEU A 513 26.72 11.89 6.47
C LEU A 513 27.85 11.07 5.84
N PRO A 514 28.03 9.80 6.22
CA PRO A 514 28.88 8.86 5.48
C PRO A 514 28.61 8.86 3.96
N ALA A 515 29.56 8.35 3.19
CA ALA A 515 29.37 8.11 1.76
C ALA A 515 28.13 7.23 1.52
N GLY A 516 27.27 7.63 0.56
CA GLY A 516 26.05 6.88 0.24
C GLY A 516 24.97 6.87 1.33
N SER A 517 24.94 7.84 2.25
CA SER A 517 24.00 7.84 3.38
C SER A 517 23.14 9.11 3.43
N ALA A 518 22.14 9.09 4.32
CA ALA A 518 21.24 10.22 4.54
C ALA A 518 20.99 10.49 6.03
N VAL A 519 20.44 11.67 6.28
CA VAL A 519 19.81 12.03 7.56
C VAL A 519 18.37 12.45 7.29
N ALA A 520 17.43 11.83 7.99
CA ALA A 520 16.01 12.16 7.92
C ALA A 520 15.48 12.40 9.34
N ILE A 521 14.90 13.57 9.57
CA ILE A 521 14.36 13.99 10.87
C ILE A 521 12.99 14.65 10.68
N HIS A 522 12.06 14.41 11.59
CA HIS A 522 10.71 15.00 11.54
C HIS A 522 10.13 15.18 12.94
N VAL A 523 9.12 16.04 13.07
CA VAL A 523 8.52 16.42 14.36
C VAL A 523 7.90 15.25 15.11
N GLY A 524 7.42 14.23 14.41
CA GLY A 524 6.91 12.98 14.99
C GLY A 524 7.98 12.05 15.58
N ALA A 525 9.27 12.37 15.43
CA ALA A 525 10.39 11.61 15.95
C ALA A 525 11.32 12.47 16.84
N GLU A 526 10.76 13.42 17.57
CA GLU A 526 11.48 14.18 18.59
C GLU A 526 11.69 13.35 19.87
N ARG A 527 12.90 13.38 20.46
CA ARG A 527 13.16 12.74 21.75
C ARG A 527 12.42 13.50 22.86
N SER A 528 11.45 12.84 23.48
CA SER A 528 10.72 13.34 24.65
C SER A 528 11.70 13.76 25.76
N GLY A 529 11.73 15.05 26.10
CA GLY A 529 12.54 15.60 27.20
C GLY A 529 13.60 16.65 26.82
N SER A 530 13.70 17.08 25.55
CA SER A 530 14.67 18.09 25.11
C SER A 530 14.14 19.53 25.07
N ALA A 531 12.87 19.76 25.45
CA ALA A 531 12.35 21.11 25.64
C ALA A 531 13.06 21.76 26.85
N GLY A 532 13.73 22.88 26.59
CA GLY A 532 14.40 23.69 27.61
C GLY A 532 13.49 23.96 28.81
N SER A 533 14.00 23.63 29.98
CA SER A 533 13.34 23.80 31.28
C SER A 533 12.84 25.22 31.51
N ALA A 534 11.52 25.37 31.68
CA ALA A 534 10.92 26.41 32.50
C ALA A 534 9.53 25.98 33.03
N GLY A 535 9.47 25.61 34.31
CA GLY A 535 8.23 25.57 35.11
C GLY A 535 7.55 24.20 35.21
N GLY A 536 7.67 23.55 36.37
CA GLY A 536 7.17 22.20 36.61
C GLY A 536 5.68 22.07 36.94
N ALA A 537 5.15 20.89 36.65
CA ALA A 537 4.15 20.18 37.43
C ALA A 537 4.23 18.68 37.08
N SER A 538 4.39 17.84 38.09
CA SER A 538 4.51 16.38 38.01
C SER A 538 3.17 15.71 37.68
N GLY A 539 3.17 14.83 36.68
CA GLY A 539 2.10 13.86 36.37
C GLY A 539 2.69 12.72 35.53
N GLY A 540 2.40 11.47 35.88
CA GLY A 540 3.17 10.27 35.54
C GLY A 540 3.38 9.99 34.05
N ALA A 541 4.63 9.65 33.69
CA ALA A 541 5.05 9.23 32.36
C ALA A 541 4.81 7.73 32.14
N SER A 542 4.14 7.38 31.04
CA SER A 542 4.15 6.05 30.44
C SER A 542 5.43 5.88 29.60
N ASP A 543 6.20 4.83 29.89
CA ASP A 543 7.46 4.45 29.23
C ASP A 543 7.24 4.11 27.75
N GLY A 544 7.83 4.89 26.85
CA GLY A 544 7.74 4.75 25.40
C GLY A 544 8.76 3.76 24.82
N ARG A 545 8.78 2.52 25.32
CA ARG A 545 9.46 1.43 24.61
C ARG A 545 8.64 1.03 23.39
N ARG A 546 9.21 1.21 22.19
CA ARG A 546 8.81 0.40 21.03
C ARG A 546 9.16 -1.05 21.39
N THR A 547 8.12 -1.86 21.57
CA THR A 547 8.19 -3.23 22.06
C THR A 547 8.81 -4.15 21.01
N ASP A 548 9.82 -4.91 21.44
CA ASP A 548 10.46 -5.99 20.70
C ASP A 548 9.50 -7.19 20.58
N PRO A 549 9.18 -7.67 19.36
CA PRO A 549 8.32 -8.83 19.15
C PRO A 549 8.94 -10.18 19.58
N ALA A 550 10.16 -10.20 20.15
CA ALA A 550 10.75 -11.38 20.75
C ALA A 550 10.41 -11.59 22.25
N ASP A 551 9.62 -10.72 22.87
CA ASP A 551 9.25 -10.80 24.30
C ASP A 551 8.00 -11.69 24.54
N PRO A 552 8.09 -12.79 25.32
CA PRO A 552 6.98 -13.72 25.56
C PRO A 552 5.79 -13.18 26.38
N ASP A 553 5.85 -11.96 26.92
CA ASP A 553 4.79 -11.40 27.79
C ASP A 553 3.63 -10.68 27.05
N TRP A 554 3.56 -10.78 25.71
CA TRP A 554 2.56 -10.08 24.88
C TRP A 554 1.08 -10.47 25.12
N PHE A 555 0.82 -11.62 25.74
CA PHE A 555 -0.55 -12.15 25.87
C PHE A 555 -1.38 -11.49 26.98
N VAL A 556 -0.77 -10.76 27.93
CA VAL A 556 -1.49 -10.28 29.13
C VAL A 556 -1.98 -8.84 29.00
N SER A 557 -1.31 -7.98 28.22
CA SER A 557 -1.65 -6.55 28.08
C SER A 557 -2.81 -6.30 27.10
N SER A 558 -2.90 -7.09 26.03
CA SER A 558 -3.91 -6.93 24.97
C SER A 558 -5.34 -7.26 25.43
N ALA A 559 -5.50 -8.08 26.48
CA ALA A 559 -6.82 -8.42 27.02
C ALA A 559 -7.43 -7.31 27.90
N ALA A 560 -6.60 -6.48 28.56
CA ALA A 560 -7.09 -5.38 29.41
C ALA A 560 -7.62 -4.19 28.60
N ALA A 561 -7.07 -3.96 27.40
CA ALA A 561 -7.49 -2.87 26.51
C ALA A 561 -8.87 -3.11 25.86
N MET A 562 -9.35 -4.36 25.81
CA MET A 562 -10.65 -4.69 25.22
C MET A 562 -11.86 -4.54 26.18
N VAL A 563 -11.64 -4.21 27.47
CA VAL A 563 -12.72 -4.14 28.48
C VAL A 563 -12.79 -2.79 29.22
N GLY A 564 -11.96 -1.80 28.88
CA GLY A 564 -12.13 -0.43 29.37
C GLY A 564 -12.02 -0.24 30.89
N ALA A 565 -11.17 -1.02 31.58
CA ALA A 565 -10.93 -0.86 33.02
C ALA A 565 -9.59 -0.13 33.27
N GLN A 566 -9.62 0.98 34.02
CA GLN A 566 -8.43 1.64 34.55
C GLN A 566 -7.84 0.84 35.74
N PRO A 567 -6.51 0.82 35.95
CA PRO A 567 -5.90 0.02 37.00
C PRO A 567 -5.96 0.75 38.34
N ALA A 568 -6.80 0.27 39.25
CA ALA A 568 -6.66 0.56 40.68
C ALA A 568 -7.08 -0.66 41.51
N ASP A 569 -6.16 -1.09 42.38
CA ASP A 569 -6.28 -1.95 43.57
C ASP A 569 -7.21 -3.17 43.54
N HIS A 570 -6.59 -4.35 43.66
CA HIS A 570 -7.13 -5.63 44.13
C HIS A 570 -8.66 -5.72 44.33
N ALA A 571 -9.39 -6.07 43.28
CA ALA A 571 -10.78 -6.51 43.37
C ALA A 571 -10.89 -8.01 43.03
N GLN A 572 -11.42 -8.80 43.96
CA GLN A 572 -11.81 -10.18 43.70
C GLN A 572 -12.97 -10.21 42.71
N ILE A 573 -12.83 -10.97 41.62
CA ILE A 573 -13.95 -11.27 40.71
C ILE A 573 -14.82 -12.33 41.40
N VAL A 574 -16.02 -11.93 41.82
CA VAL A 574 -17.10 -12.85 42.20
C VAL A 574 -17.92 -13.11 40.94
N MET A 575 -17.99 -14.35 40.50
CA MET A 575 -18.86 -14.78 39.40
C MET A 575 -20.31 -14.79 39.90
N ASP A 576 -21.20 -14.07 39.21
CA ASP A 576 -22.64 -14.12 39.48
C ASP A 576 -23.27 -15.35 38.78
N GLU A 577 -24.36 -15.85 39.35
CA GLU A 577 -25.07 -17.09 38.99
C GLU A 577 -25.53 -17.09 37.52
N GLU A 578 -25.79 -15.91 36.96
CA GLU A 578 -26.22 -15.70 35.56
C GLU A 578 -25.12 -16.03 34.52
N MET A 579 -23.85 -15.90 34.89
CA MET A 579 -22.71 -16.17 34.00
C MET A 579 -22.35 -17.67 33.94
N ALA A 580 -22.77 -18.44 34.96
CA ALA A 580 -22.62 -19.88 34.98
C ALA A 580 -23.64 -20.59 34.07
N GLU A 581 -24.88 -20.09 34.00
CA GLU A 581 -25.92 -20.64 33.11
C GLU A 581 -25.61 -20.43 31.62
N ALA A 582 -25.02 -19.29 31.25
CA ALA A 582 -24.62 -19.01 29.86
C ALA A 582 -23.52 -19.94 29.33
N ILE A 583 -22.66 -20.46 30.22
CA ILE A 583 -21.59 -21.40 29.85
C ILE A 583 -22.14 -22.83 29.69
N ASP A 584 -23.18 -23.20 30.44
CA ASP A 584 -23.79 -24.53 30.36
C ASP A 584 -24.63 -24.72 29.09
N GLU A 585 -25.27 -23.65 28.60
CA GLU A 585 -25.97 -23.63 27.31
C GLU A 585 -25.01 -23.76 26.11
N ALA A 586 -23.82 -23.13 26.20
CA ALA A 586 -22.78 -23.26 25.18
C ALA A 586 -22.20 -24.69 25.11
N ASN A 587 -22.08 -25.38 26.25
CA ASN A 587 -21.52 -26.73 26.33
C ASN A 587 -22.46 -27.82 25.76
N HIS A 588 -23.78 -27.62 25.80
CA HIS A 588 -24.73 -28.59 25.23
C HIS A 588 -24.83 -28.56 23.70
N SER A 589 -24.43 -27.46 23.04
CA SER A 589 -24.54 -27.32 21.58
C SER A 589 -23.30 -27.78 20.81
N ALA A 590 -22.12 -27.86 21.46
CA ALA A 590 -20.84 -28.11 20.79
C ALA A 590 -20.16 -29.45 21.15
N GLY A 591 -20.69 -30.24 22.10
CA GLY A 591 -20.13 -31.56 22.44
C GLY A 591 -18.68 -31.52 22.94
N LEU A 592 -18.23 -30.41 23.53
CA LEU A 592 -16.93 -30.28 24.19
C LEU A 592 -17.09 -30.27 25.71
N SER A 593 -16.37 -31.13 26.42
CA SER A 593 -16.24 -31.06 27.88
C SER A 593 -15.00 -30.26 28.25
N VAL A 594 -15.16 -29.03 28.75
CA VAL A 594 -14.09 -28.24 29.36
C VAL A 594 -14.20 -28.38 30.88
N LEU A 595 -13.18 -28.96 31.52
CA LEU A 595 -13.07 -29.03 32.98
C LEU A 595 -12.38 -27.75 33.48
N VAL A 596 -13.11 -26.89 34.18
CA VAL A 596 -12.57 -25.66 34.78
C VAL A 596 -11.96 -25.98 36.14
N LEU A 597 -10.63 -25.86 36.26
CA LEU A 597 -9.94 -25.79 37.55
C LEU A 597 -9.09 -24.52 37.58
N ALA A 598 -9.31 -23.71 38.61
CA ALA A 598 -8.68 -22.41 38.80
C ALA A 598 -7.14 -22.54 38.92
N GLY A 599 -6.42 -21.83 38.04
CA GLY A 599 -4.98 -21.59 38.17
C GLY A 599 -4.10 -22.24 37.10
N ALA A 600 -3.67 -21.42 36.14
CA ALA A 600 -2.49 -21.56 35.25
C ALA A 600 -2.42 -22.73 34.23
N MET A 601 -2.37 -22.35 32.94
CA MET A 601 -1.83 -23.00 31.72
C MET A 601 -2.17 -24.48 31.41
N LEU A 602 -2.76 -24.77 30.23
CA LEU A 602 -2.03 -25.17 28.99
C LEU A 602 -2.94 -25.75 27.87
N LEU A 603 -2.55 -25.47 26.61
CA LEU A 603 -2.68 -26.20 25.31
C LEU A 603 -3.81 -27.23 25.07
N VAL A 604 -4.39 -27.14 23.85
CA VAL A 604 -4.84 -28.33 23.09
C VAL A 604 -4.19 -28.36 21.71
N VAL A 605 -3.39 -29.39 21.49
CA VAL A 605 -2.88 -29.90 20.20
C VAL A 605 -3.79 -31.04 19.76
N ALA A 606 -4.21 -31.04 18.49
CA ALA A 606 -4.96 -32.13 17.89
C ALA A 606 -4.04 -33.29 17.45
N ALA A 607 -4.63 -34.49 17.48
CA ALA A 607 -4.15 -35.78 16.97
C ALA A 607 -3.26 -36.61 17.92
N GLY A 608 -3.79 -37.78 18.29
CA GLY A 608 -3.24 -38.64 19.32
C GLY A 608 -2.00 -39.44 18.90
N ARG A 609 -1.13 -39.68 19.89
CA ARG A 609 -0.62 -40.99 20.30
C ARG A 609 0.22 -40.80 21.57
N VAL A 610 -0.09 -41.61 22.58
CA VAL A 610 0.49 -41.62 23.94
C VAL A 610 1.91 -42.19 23.94
N CYS A 611 2.83 -41.60 24.72
CA CYS A 611 3.68 -42.33 25.68
C CYS A 611 4.56 -41.43 26.60
N LYS A 612 4.24 -41.48 27.91
CA LYS A 612 5.05 -41.41 29.15
C LYS A 612 6.52 -40.90 29.09
N SER A 613 6.88 -39.92 29.93
CA SER A 613 7.39 -40.10 31.31
C SER A 613 8.11 -38.83 31.83
N PHE A 614 7.88 -38.49 33.11
CA PHE A 614 8.47 -37.38 33.88
C PHE A 614 9.92 -37.64 34.36
N ALA A 615 10.73 -36.56 34.48
CA ALA A 615 11.65 -36.24 35.60
C ALA A 615 12.34 -34.88 35.30
N LYS A 616 12.06 -33.76 35.99
CA LYS A 616 12.42 -33.28 37.34
C LYS A 616 13.59 -32.27 37.31
N LEU A 617 13.22 -31.01 37.58
CA LEU A 617 13.98 -29.81 37.99
C LEU A 617 15.47 -29.97 38.37
N GLU A 618 16.33 -29.18 37.71
CA GLU A 618 17.02 -27.99 38.25
C GLU A 618 16.95 -26.84 37.23
#